data_AF-Q9F142-F1
#
_entry.id   AF-Q9F142-F1
#
_cell.length_a   1.000
_cell.length_b   1.000
_cell.length_c   1.000
_cell.angle_alpha   90.00
_cell.angle_beta   90.00
_cell.angle_gamma   90.00
#
_symmetry.space_group_name_H-M   'P 1'
#
loop_
_entity.id
_entity.type
_entity.pdbx_description
1 polymer ?
#
loop_
_entity_poly.entity_id
_entity_poly.type
_entity_poly.pdbx_seq_one_letter_code
_entity_poly.pdbx_strand_id
1 'polypeptide(L)'
;KDNPVQIAADAAEAALRGVPEEETTTAIARYAPMNAISIMVGAQAGRPGVITQCSVEEADELSLGMRGFTAYAETISVYGTDRVFTDGDDTPW
;
A
#
# COMPACT_ATOMS: atom_id res chain seq x y z
N LYS A 1 -5.50 9.95 10.62
CA LYS A 1 -6.97 10.04 10.38
C LYS A 1 -7.38 9.38 9.06
N ASP A 2 -6.44 8.76 8.31
CA ASP A 2 -6.73 8.10 7.02
C ASP A 2 -7.55 9.01 6.09
N ASN A 3 -7.13 10.28 6.02
CA ASN A 3 -7.87 11.29 5.27
C ASN A 3 -7.52 11.16 3.78
N PRO A 4 -8.45 10.71 2.93
CA PRO A 4 -8.18 10.45 1.52
C PRO A 4 -7.74 11.71 0.76
N VAL A 5 -8.27 12.88 1.14
CA VAL A 5 -7.93 14.15 0.48
C VAL A 5 -6.47 14.53 0.76
N GLN A 6 -6.00 14.29 1.98
CA GLN A 6 -4.61 14.55 2.34
C GLN A 6 -3.68 13.55 1.65
N ILE A 7 -4.01 12.26 1.68
CA ILE A 7 -3.19 11.21 1.04
C ILE A 7 -3.00 11.52 -0.46
N ALA A 8 -4.07 11.88 -1.18
CA ALA A 8 -3.97 12.21 -2.60
C ALA A 8 -3.10 13.46 -2.87
N ALA A 9 -3.18 14.49 -2.01
CA ALA A 9 -2.37 15.69 -2.15
C ALA A 9 -0.88 15.42 -1.86
N ASP A 10 -0.60 14.70 -0.79
CA ASP A 10 0.77 14.33 -0.38
C ASP A 10 1.42 13.42 -1.43
N ALA A 11 0.67 12.47 -1.99
CA ALA A 11 1.13 11.59 -3.06
C ALA A 11 1.44 12.36 -4.37
N ALA A 12 0.58 13.31 -4.76
CA ALA A 12 0.86 14.15 -5.92
C ALA A 12 2.15 14.99 -5.73
N GLU A 13 2.37 15.52 -4.53
CA GLU A 13 3.61 16.23 -4.19
C GLU A 13 4.83 15.30 -4.24
N ALA A 14 4.75 14.12 -3.63
CA ALA A 14 5.83 13.13 -3.61
C ALA A 14 6.23 12.70 -5.02
N ALA A 15 5.25 12.40 -5.87
CA ALA A 15 5.47 12.02 -7.26
C ALA A 15 6.16 13.15 -8.06
N LEU A 16 5.74 14.41 -7.86
CA LEU A 16 6.40 15.58 -8.46
C LEU A 16 7.84 15.78 -7.97
N ARG A 17 8.12 15.42 -6.71
CA ARG A 17 9.47 15.44 -6.12
C ARG A 17 10.34 14.27 -6.58
N GLY A 18 9.80 13.36 -7.38
CA GLY A 18 10.55 12.32 -8.08
C GLY A 18 10.49 10.95 -7.43
N VAL A 19 9.68 10.75 -6.39
CA VAL A 19 9.48 9.44 -5.75
C VAL A 19 8.88 8.46 -6.78
N PRO A 20 9.53 7.32 -7.07
CA PRO A 20 9.03 6.36 -8.08
C PRO A 20 8.04 5.33 -7.56
N GLU A 21 8.05 5.09 -6.26
CA GLU A 21 7.20 4.12 -5.59
C GLU A 21 6.69 4.77 -4.31
N GLU A 22 5.37 4.77 -4.12
CA GLU A 22 4.76 5.39 -2.95
C GLU A 22 3.92 4.38 -2.18
N GLU A 23 4.09 4.39 -0.87
CA GLU A 23 3.45 3.48 0.06
C GLU A 23 2.45 4.22 0.94
N THR A 24 1.30 3.59 1.19
CA THR A 24 0.38 3.99 2.26
C THR A 24 0.08 2.81 3.18
N THR A 25 -0.47 3.11 4.35
CA THR A 25 -1.05 2.13 5.28
C THR A 25 -2.22 2.80 6.00
N THR A 26 -2.83 2.14 6.98
CA THR A 26 -4.06 2.62 7.63
C THR A 26 -3.98 2.56 9.15
N ALA A 27 -4.50 3.60 9.81
CA ALA A 27 -4.74 3.58 11.24
C ALA A 27 -5.95 2.72 11.64
N ILE A 28 -6.93 2.57 10.74
CA ILE A 28 -8.14 1.76 10.94
C ILE A 28 -8.34 0.87 9.71
N ALA A 29 -8.01 -0.43 9.81
CA ALA A 29 -8.02 -1.41 8.71
C ALA A 29 -9.09 -1.22 7.62
N ARG A 30 -10.35 -0.94 8.00
CA ARG A 30 -11.46 -0.70 7.05
C ARG A 30 -11.25 0.48 6.07
N TYR A 31 -10.31 1.38 6.33
CA TYR A 31 -9.96 2.48 5.43
C TYR A 31 -8.97 2.08 4.32
N ALA A 32 -8.36 0.89 4.38
CA ALA A 32 -7.35 0.46 3.40
C ALA A 32 -7.79 0.66 1.93
N PRO A 33 -9.03 0.32 1.51
CA PRO A 33 -9.46 0.57 0.14
C PRO A 33 -9.44 2.06 -0.24
N MET A 34 -9.84 2.93 0.69
CA MET A 34 -9.89 4.37 0.42
C MET A 34 -8.49 4.98 0.43
N ASN A 35 -7.58 4.50 1.28
CA ASN A 35 -6.18 4.91 1.28
C ASN A 35 -5.49 4.50 -0.02
N ALA A 36 -5.63 3.24 -0.44
CA ALA A 36 -5.06 2.69 -1.68
C ALA A 36 -5.49 3.48 -2.92
N ILE A 37 -6.80 3.75 -3.05
CA ILE A 37 -7.32 4.56 -4.18
C ILE A 37 -6.77 5.99 -4.12
N SER A 38 -6.68 6.58 -2.93
CA SER A 38 -6.23 7.96 -2.77
C SER A 38 -4.78 8.15 -3.14
N ILE A 39 -3.88 7.25 -2.69
CA ILE A 39 -2.46 7.30 -3.05
C ILE A 39 -2.27 7.06 -4.54
N MET A 40 -2.99 6.10 -5.14
CA MET A 40 -2.92 5.84 -6.58
C MET A 40 -3.33 7.07 -7.40
N VAL A 41 -4.48 7.67 -7.08
CA VAL A 41 -4.98 8.87 -7.78
C VAL A 41 -4.01 10.04 -7.63
N GLY A 42 -3.52 10.28 -6.41
CA GLY A 42 -2.56 11.36 -6.13
C GLY A 42 -1.24 11.18 -6.89
N ALA A 43 -0.64 10.00 -6.78
CA ALA A 43 0.62 9.67 -7.44
C ALA A 43 0.52 9.84 -8.97
N GLN A 44 -0.57 9.36 -9.59
CA GLN A 44 -0.78 9.54 -11.04
C GLN A 44 -1.02 11.01 -11.43
N ALA A 45 -1.62 11.81 -10.54
CA ALA A 45 -1.81 13.24 -10.78
C ALA A 45 -0.49 14.02 -10.70
N GLY A 46 0.44 13.62 -9.83
CA GLY A 46 1.76 14.24 -9.72
C GLY A 46 2.72 13.84 -10.83
N ARG A 47 2.88 12.54 -11.08
CA ARG A 47 3.71 12.00 -12.16
C ARG A 47 3.19 10.64 -12.65
N PRO A 48 2.59 10.57 -13.86
CA PRO A 48 2.12 9.30 -14.41
C PRO A 48 3.23 8.24 -14.45
N GLY A 49 2.90 7.04 -13.97
CA GLY A 49 3.82 5.89 -13.91
C GLY A 49 4.48 5.64 -12.56
N VAL A 50 4.25 6.48 -11.54
CA VAL A 50 4.58 6.12 -10.14
C VAL A 50 3.76 4.89 -9.74
N ILE A 51 4.39 3.89 -9.13
CA ILE A 51 3.68 2.71 -8.64
C ILE A 51 3.32 2.87 -7.17
N THR A 52 2.18 2.33 -6.75
CA THR A 52 1.65 2.54 -5.40
C THR A 52 1.22 1.23 -4.74
N GLN A 53 1.43 1.14 -3.43
CA GLN A 53 1.02 0.00 -2.59
C GLN A 53 0.21 0.47 -1.36
N CYS A 54 -0.46 -0.47 -0.69
CA CYS A 54 -1.19 -0.23 0.56
C CYS A 54 -0.92 -1.38 1.55
N SER A 55 0.07 -1.19 2.41
CA SER A 55 0.61 -2.19 3.32
C SER A 55 -0.39 -2.54 4.43
N VAL A 56 -0.99 -3.72 4.36
CA VAL A 56 -1.97 -4.25 5.32
C VAL A 56 -1.76 -5.75 5.57
N GLU A 57 -2.75 -6.45 6.12
CA GLU A 57 -2.69 -7.91 6.22
C GLU A 57 -2.65 -8.55 4.82
N GLU A 58 -1.91 -9.64 4.68
CA GLU A 58 -1.50 -10.22 3.39
C GLU A 58 -2.69 -10.57 2.48
N ALA A 59 -3.72 -11.23 3.02
CA ALA A 59 -4.90 -11.59 2.24
C ALA A 59 -5.73 -10.36 1.83
N ASP A 60 -5.88 -9.38 2.72
CA ASP A 60 -6.53 -8.11 2.44
C ASP A 60 -5.75 -7.30 1.37
N GLU A 61 -4.43 -7.24 1.46
CA GLU A 61 -3.56 -6.53 0.51
C GLU A 61 -3.64 -7.16 -0.88
N LEU A 62 -3.58 -8.49 -0.97
CA LEU A 62 -3.80 -9.21 -2.23
C LEU A 62 -5.20 -8.94 -2.79
N SER A 63 -6.23 -8.85 -1.94
CA SER A 63 -7.60 -8.51 -2.38
C SER A 63 -7.67 -7.10 -2.99
N LEU A 64 -6.95 -6.13 -2.41
CA LEU A 64 -6.82 -4.78 -2.98
C LEU A 64 -6.13 -4.81 -4.35
N GLY A 65 -5.04 -5.57 -4.45
CA GLY A 65 -4.30 -5.79 -5.71
C GLY A 65 -5.18 -6.41 -6.80
N MET A 66 -5.93 -7.47 -6.49
CA MET A 66 -6.86 -8.13 -7.43
C MET A 66 -7.97 -7.19 -7.94
N ARG A 67 -8.35 -6.19 -7.14
CA ARG A 67 -9.33 -5.16 -7.51
C ARG A 67 -8.71 -3.98 -8.28
N GLY A 68 -7.39 -3.98 -8.46
CA GLY A 68 -6.67 -2.93 -9.17
C GLY A 68 -6.53 -1.64 -8.37
N PHE A 69 -6.56 -1.69 -7.04
CA PHE A 69 -6.40 -0.51 -6.19
C PHE A 69 -4.94 -0.21 -5.82
N THR A 70 -4.03 -1.13 -6.11
CA THR A 70 -2.58 -1.00 -5.95
C THR A 70 -1.88 -1.51 -7.22
N ALA A 71 -0.65 -1.05 -7.46
CA ALA A 71 0.17 -1.43 -8.61
C ALA A 71 1.24 -2.49 -8.27
N TYR A 72 1.61 -2.59 -6.99
CA TYR A 72 2.55 -3.57 -6.44
C TYR A 72 2.25 -3.82 -4.95
N ALA A 73 2.99 -4.75 -4.34
CA ALA A 73 3.02 -5.02 -2.90
C ALA A 73 4.48 -5.28 -2.48
N GLU A 74 4.89 -4.75 -1.33
CA GLU A 74 6.25 -4.87 -0.77
C GLU A 74 6.25 -5.61 0.56
N THR A 75 5.25 -5.36 1.41
CA THR A 75 5.20 -5.86 2.78
C THR A 75 4.80 -7.33 2.91
N ILE A 76 5.05 -8.12 1.85
CA ILE A 76 4.90 -9.57 1.81
C ILE A 76 5.99 -10.18 2.67
N SER A 77 5.65 -10.46 3.92
CA SER A 77 6.64 -10.65 4.98
C SER A 77 7.23 -12.07 5.00
N VAL A 78 8.53 -12.16 5.33
CA VAL A 78 9.21 -13.44 5.59
C VAL A 78 10.09 -13.33 6.84
N TYR A 79 10.31 -14.47 7.52
CA TYR A 79 10.90 -14.46 8.84
C TYR A 79 12.05 -15.47 9.00
N GLY A 80 13.02 -15.13 9.85
CA GLY A 80 14.26 -15.92 10.00
C GLY A 80 14.14 -17.21 10.82
N THR A 81 12.99 -17.50 11.42
CA THR A 81 12.75 -18.73 12.21
C THR A 81 11.30 -19.19 12.09
N ASP A 82 11.05 -20.50 12.15
CA ASP A 82 9.70 -21.08 12.03
C ASP A 82 8.69 -20.52 13.04
N ARG A 83 9.13 -20.28 14.28
CA ARG A 83 8.27 -19.70 15.32
C ARG A 83 7.81 -18.29 14.95
N VAL A 84 8.72 -17.47 14.44
CA VAL A 84 8.38 -16.09 14.03
C VAL A 84 7.57 -16.11 12.72
N PHE A 85 7.79 -17.08 11.83
CA PHE A 85 6.93 -17.32 10.67
C PHE A 85 5.48 -17.62 11.09
N THR A 86 5.31 -18.51 12.08
CA THR A 86 4.00 -18.83 12.65
C THR A 86 3.35 -17.61 13.31
N ASP A 87 4.12 -16.81 14.06
CA ASP A 87 3.63 -15.56 14.67
C ASP A 87 3.30 -14.49 13.61
N GLY A 88 3.91 -14.57 12.43
CA GLY A 88 3.61 -13.78 11.24
C GLY A 88 2.46 -14.32 10.39
N ASP A 89 1.80 -15.40 10.83
CA ASP A 89 0.66 -16.07 10.18
C ASP A 89 0.96 -16.69 8.79
N ASP A 90 2.22 -17.08 8.56
CA ASP A 90 2.66 -17.62 7.28
C ASP A 90 3.57 -18.85 7.42
N THR A 91 3.83 -19.47 6.27
CA THR A 91 4.90 -20.46 6.10
C THR A 91 5.74 -20.13 4.86
N PRO A 92 6.89 -20.78 4.62
CA PRO A 92 7.61 -20.62 3.36
C PRO A 92 6.85 -21.11 2.10
N TRP A 93 5.74 -21.81 2.28
CA TRP A 93 4.79 -22.21 1.23
C TRP A 93 3.57 -21.31 1.25
#